data_AF-A0A967I3C8-F1
#
_entry.id   AF-A0A967I3C8-F1
#
_cell.length_a   1.000
_cell.length_b   1.000
_cell.length_c   1.000
_cell.angle_alpha   90.00
_cell.angle_beta   90.00
_cell.angle_gamma   90.00
#
_symmetry.space_group_name_H-M   'P 1'
#
loop_
_entity.id
_entity.type
_entity.pdbx_description
1 polymer ?
#
loop_
_entity_poly.entity_id
_entity_poly.type
_entity_poly.pdbx_seq_one_letter_code
_entity_poly.pdbx_strand_id
1 'polypeptide(L)'
;NLLLDVSLPEGHRRPDSCYLLTDKGCRLKVRLVLCVDFLCPKILHTMSQGDLIRLQEVSGDELTTGFVLYDAIKKFLRNKKRTPVNVYE
;
A
#
# COMPACT_ATOMS: atom_id res chain seq x y z
N ASN A 1 2.99 3.07 -4.30
CA ASN A 1 2.08 4.20 -3.99
C ASN A 1 2.48 5.48 -4.71
N LEU A 2 3.65 6.07 -4.45
CA LEU A 2 4.10 7.26 -5.21
C LEU A 2 4.17 7.00 -6.72
N LEU A 3 4.73 5.85 -7.13
CA LEU A 3 4.73 5.37 -8.53
C LEU A 3 3.33 5.07 -9.10
N LEU A 4 2.29 5.11 -8.27
CA LEU A 4 0.89 4.86 -8.66
C LEU A 4 0.06 6.14 -8.50
N ASP A 5 0.69 7.31 -8.58
CA ASP A 5 0.07 8.64 -8.45
C ASP A 5 -0.66 8.89 -7.11
N VAL A 6 -0.22 8.22 -6.05
CA VAL A 6 -0.67 8.56 -4.69
C VAL A 6 0.24 9.65 -4.15
N SER A 7 -0.27 10.86 -3.90
CA SER A 7 0.49 11.91 -3.22
C SER A 7 0.58 11.68 -1.71
N LEU A 8 1.60 12.24 -1.07
CA LEU A 8 1.71 12.25 0.38
C LEU A 8 0.66 13.20 0.96
N PRO A 9 0.00 12.87 2.09
CA PRO A 9 -0.89 13.78 2.77
C PRO A 9 -0.09 14.90 3.45
N GLU A 10 -0.57 16.13 3.35
CA GLU A 10 0.00 17.30 4.07
C GLU A 10 -0.36 17.32 5.56
N GLY A 11 -1.41 16.57 5.93
CA GLY A 11 -2.00 16.58 7.25
C GLY A 11 -2.98 15.43 7.45
N HIS A 12 -3.48 15.28 8.67
CA HIS A 12 -4.64 14.44 8.94
C HIS A 12 -5.89 15.06 8.30
N ARG A 13 -6.70 14.25 7.59
CA ARG A 13 -8.06 14.69 7.22
C ARG A 13 -8.99 14.68 8.43
N ARG A 14 -8.83 13.72 9.34
CA ARG A 14 -9.55 13.67 10.63
C ARG A 14 -8.52 13.54 11.76
N PRO A 15 -8.52 14.43 12.76
CA PRO A 15 -7.49 14.49 13.80
C PRO A 15 -7.26 13.19 14.57
N ASP A 16 -8.32 12.38 14.73
CA ASP A 16 -8.37 11.12 15.46
C ASP A 16 -8.10 9.88 14.59
N SER A 17 -7.54 10.07 13.39
CA SER A 17 -7.40 9.00 12.39
C SER A 17 -6.01 8.97 11.74
N CYS A 18 -5.72 7.91 10.99
CA CYS A 18 -4.48 7.81 10.21
C CYS A 18 -4.39 8.93 9.14
N TYR A 19 -3.20 9.47 8.90
CA TYR A 19 -2.88 10.41 7.81
C TYR A 19 -3.34 9.95 6.42
N LEU A 20 -3.44 8.63 6.22
CA LEU A 20 -3.80 8.01 4.95
C LEU A 20 -5.32 7.90 4.75
N LEU A 21 -6.11 8.16 5.79
CA LEU A 21 -7.56 8.07 5.74
C LEU A 21 -8.16 9.30 5.04
N THR A 22 -9.09 9.05 4.13
CA THR A 22 -9.90 10.07 3.45
C THR A 22 -11.38 9.76 3.64
N ASP A 23 -12.27 10.64 3.17
CA ASP A 23 -13.71 10.41 3.23
C ASP A 23 -14.16 9.21 2.36
N LYS A 24 -13.31 8.78 1.44
CA LYS A 24 -13.53 7.60 0.58
C LYS A 24 -12.76 6.36 1.05
N GLY A 25 -12.17 6.39 2.24
CA GLY A 25 -11.32 5.32 2.77
C GLY A 25 -9.81 5.60 2.64
N CYS A 26 -8.99 4.55 2.73
CA CYS A 26 -7.54 4.67 2.66
C CYS A 26 -7.09 5.13 1.27
N ARG A 27 -6.20 6.13 1.19
CA ARG A 27 -5.68 6.64 -0.09
C ARG A 27 -4.58 5.78 -0.72
N LEU A 28 -4.03 4.82 0.02
CA LEU A 28 -3.00 3.93 -0.53
C LEU A 28 -3.64 2.97 -1.53
N LYS A 29 -3.03 2.86 -2.72
CA LYS A 29 -3.41 1.87 -3.74
C LYS A 29 -2.77 0.51 -3.48
N VAL A 30 -1.61 0.49 -2.83
CA VAL A 30 -0.93 -0.72 -2.38
C VAL A 30 -0.76 -0.60 -0.88
N ARG A 31 -1.61 -1.29 -0.13
CA ARG A 31 -1.55 -1.31 1.34
C ARG A 31 -0.39 -2.20 1.77
N LEU A 32 0.42 -1.74 2.72
CA LEU A 32 1.44 -2.58 3.36
C LEU A 32 0.78 -3.43 4.46
N VAL A 33 1.53 -4.40 4.99
CA VAL A 33 1.07 -5.37 6.01
C VAL A 33 0.39 -4.70 7.22
N LEU A 34 0.74 -3.43 7.50
CA LEU A 34 0.12 -2.60 8.54
C LEU A 34 -1.42 -2.65 8.56
N CYS A 35 -2.10 -2.68 7.41
CA CYS A 35 -3.57 -2.67 7.39
C CYS A 35 -4.21 -4.06 7.58
N VAL A 36 -3.42 -5.14 7.59
CA VAL A 36 -3.88 -6.49 7.95
C VAL A 36 -3.66 -6.74 9.44
N ASP A 37 -2.49 -6.38 9.95
CA ASP A 37 -2.12 -6.62 11.36
C ASP A 37 -2.80 -5.63 12.31
N PHE A 38 -3.09 -4.41 11.85
CA PHE A 38 -3.69 -3.35 12.64
C PHE A 38 -4.87 -2.73 11.91
N LEU A 39 -5.97 -3.49 11.86
CA LEU A 39 -7.25 -2.94 11.42
C LEU A 39 -7.65 -1.77 12.34
N CYS A 40 -8.15 -0.70 11.74
CA CYS A 40 -8.61 0.46 12.47
C CYS A 40 -9.64 0.04 13.52
N PRO A 41 -9.55 0.48 14.79
CA PRO A 41 -10.51 0.13 15.84
C PRO A 41 -11.95 0.39 15.42
N LYS A 42 -12.19 1.47 14.68
CA LYS A 42 -13.53 1.77 14.13
C LYS A 42 -14.05 0.66 13.21
N ILE A 43 -13.20 0.10 12.34
CA ILE A 43 -13.56 -1.02 11.46
C ILE A 43 -13.85 -2.26 12.31
N LEU A 44 -12.97 -2.58 13.25
CA LEU A 44 -13.14 -3.73 14.16
C LEU A 44 -14.45 -3.68 14.95
N HIS A 45 -14.87 -2.50 15.42
CA HIS A 45 -16.09 -2.36 16.22
C HIS A 45 -17.38 -2.20 15.40
N THR A 46 -17.29 -1.87 14.11
CA THR A 46 -18.48 -1.57 13.29
C THR A 46 -18.88 -2.75 12.37
N MET A 47 -17.97 -3.67 12.09
CA MET A 47 -18.19 -4.77 11.14
C MET A 47 -18.52 -6.08 11.85
N SER A 48 -19.31 -6.94 11.20
CA SER A 48 -19.53 -8.30 11.67
C SER A 48 -18.26 -9.14 11.56
N GLN A 49 -18.17 -10.24 12.30
CA GLN A 49 -17.03 -11.17 12.20
C GLN A 49 -16.82 -11.68 10.77
N GLY A 50 -17.91 -11.99 10.05
CA GLY A 50 -17.84 -12.46 8.67
C GLY A 50 -17.29 -11.39 7.71
N ASP A 51 -17.70 -10.14 7.90
CA ASP A 51 -17.18 -9.03 7.09
C ASP A 51 -15.71 -8.72 7.41
N LEU A 52 -15.28 -8.90 8.66
CA LEU A 52 -13.88 -8.76 9.07
C LEU A 52 -13.00 -9.84 8.42
N ILE A 53 -13.45 -11.10 8.42
CA ILE A 53 -12.74 -12.20 7.74
C ILE A 53 -12.60 -11.85 6.25
N ARG A 54 -13.71 -11.48 5.60
CA ARG A 54 -13.69 -11.11 4.18
C ARG A 54 -12.79 -9.91 3.89
N LEU A 55 -12.75 -8.91 4.77
CA LEU A 55 -11.84 -7.78 4.65
C LEU A 55 -10.38 -8.21 4.74
N GLN A 56 -10.05 -9.12 5.65
CA GLN A 56 -8.70 -9.67 5.81
C GLN A 56 -8.28 -10.50 4.60
N GLU A 57 -9.17 -11.34 4.06
CA GLU A 57 -8.92 -12.11 2.82
C GLU A 57 -8.58 -11.19 1.64
N VAL A 58 -9.44 -10.19 1.37
CA VAL A 58 -9.19 -9.21 0.30
C VAL A 58 -7.88 -8.45 0.54
N SER A 59 -7.60 -8.09 1.79
CA SER A 59 -6.34 -7.41 2.13
C SER A 59 -5.13 -8.32 1.93
N GLY A 60 -5.26 -9.63 2.18
CA GLY A 60 -4.23 -10.64 1.91
C GLY A 60 -3.93 -10.79 0.42
N ASP A 61 -4.96 -10.80 -0.42
CA ASP A 61 -4.82 -10.84 -1.88
C ASP A 61 -4.13 -9.58 -2.42
N GLU A 62 -4.49 -8.41 -1.90
CA GLU A 62 -3.83 -7.15 -2.23
C GLU A 62 -2.35 -7.14 -1.82
N LEU A 63 -2.02 -7.67 -0.64
CA LEU A 63 -0.63 -7.80 -0.18
C LEU A 63 0.18 -8.71 -1.10
N THR A 64 -0.37 -9.86 -1.45
CA THR A 64 0.27 -10.83 -2.34
C THR A 64 0.53 -10.18 -3.70
N THR A 65 -0.46 -9.49 -4.26
CA THR A 65 -0.33 -8.76 -5.52
C THR A 65 0.72 -7.65 -5.43
N GLY A 66 0.70 -6.89 -4.33
CA GLY A 66 1.69 -5.85 -4.04
C GLY A 66 3.11 -6.39 -3.95
N PHE A 67 3.29 -7.58 -3.36
CA PHE A 67 4.58 -8.26 -3.28
C PHE A 67 5.10 -8.65 -4.66
N VAL A 68 4.25 -9.25 -5.51
CA VAL A 68 4.60 -9.61 -6.89
C VAL A 68 5.02 -8.37 -7.69
N LEU A 69 4.24 -7.29 -7.58
CA LEU A 69 4.56 -6.01 -8.22
C LEU A 69 5.91 -5.46 -7.74
N TYR A 70 6.14 -5.47 -6.42
CA TYR A 70 7.39 -5.00 -5.83
C TYR A 70 8.60 -5.82 -6.32
N ASP A 71 8.45 -7.14 -6.41
CA ASP A 71 9.50 -8.01 -6.93
C ASP A 71 9.78 -7.75 -8.42
N ALA A 72 8.74 -7.59 -9.23
CA ALA A 72 8.88 -7.23 -10.65
C ALA A 72 9.62 -5.89 -10.84
N ILE A 73 9.26 -4.86 -10.06
CA ILE A 73 9.93 -3.55 -10.10
C ILE A 73 11.41 -3.69 -9.69
N LYS A 74 11.73 -4.44 -8.61
CA LYS A 74 13.11 -4.68 -8.19
C LYS A 74 13.93 -5.37 -9.29
N LYS A 75 13.38 -6.39 -9.93
CA LYS A 75 14.01 -7.09 -11.06
C LYS A 75 14.27 -6.14 -12.23
N PHE A 76 13.28 -5.34 -12.60
CA PHE A 76 13.42 -4.34 -13.67
C PHE A 76 14.54 -3.33 -13.38
N LEU A 77 14.57 -2.76 -12.17
CA LEU A 77 15.59 -1.78 -11.78
C LEU A 77 17.00 -2.38 -11.72
N ARG A 78 17.13 -3.63 -11.25
CA ARG A 78 18.42 -4.34 -11.25
C ARG A 78 18.93 -4.60 -12.66
N ASN A 79 18.04 -4.94 -13.60
CA ASN A 79 18.41 -5.18 -14.99
C ASN A 79 18.85 -3.90 -15.72
N LYS A 80 18.34 -2.73 -15.32
CA LYS A 80 18.80 -1.43 -15.86
C LYS A 80 20.19 -0.99 -15.36
N LYS A 81 20.69 -1.49 -14.23
CA LYS A 81 22.03 -1.15 -13.71
C LYS A 81 23.20 -1.78 -14.49
N ARG A 82 22.92 -2.47 -15.61
CA ARG A 82 23.90 -3.16 -16.45
C ARG A 82 24.28 -2.42 -17.74
N THR A 83 24.02 -1.12 -17.85
CA THR A 83 24.62 -0.30 -18.91
C THR A 83 25.90 0.32 -18.37
N PRO A 84 27.10 -0.16 -18.71
CA PRO A 84 28.31 0.59 -18.44
C PRO A 84 28.21 1.91 -19.21
N VAL A 85 28.21 3.03 -18.49
CA VAL A 85 28.47 4.33 -19.12
C VAL A 85 29.94 4.28 -19.49
N ASN A 86 30.25 4.13 -20.79
CA ASN A 86 31.60 4.28 -21.28
C ASN A 86 31.92 5.78 -21.27
N VAL A 87 32.63 6.24 -20.24
CA VAL A 87 33.07 7.63 -20.09
C VAL A 87 34.41 7.78 -20.81
N TYR A 88 34.41 7.61 -22.12
CA TYR A 88 35.52 7.97 -23.02
C TYR A 88 34.95 8.25 -24.41
N GLU A 89 34.41 9.45 -24.60
CA GLU A 89 34.30 10.15 -25.89
C GLU A 89 34.05 11.64 -25.63
#